data_AF-A0A7Y2FZN8-F1
#
_entry.id   AF-A0A7Y2FZN8-F1
#
_cell.length_a   1.000
_cell.length_b   1.000
_cell.length_c   1.000
_cell.angle_alpha   90.00
_cell.angle_beta   90.00
_cell.angle_gamma   90.00
#
_symmetry.space_group_name_H-M   'P 1'
#
loop_
_entity.id
_entity.type
_entity.pdbx_description
1 polymer ?
#
loop_
_entity_poly.entity_id
_entity_poly.type
_entity_poly.pdbx_seq_one_letter_code
_entity_poly.pdbx_strand_id
1 'polypeptide(L)'
;MKWMIALEQGKIVNVSTSLEIKRLLYMTWRRIRYSAASSLKNAGVYFKSGSLYSCNRRLMPNCGKYRGNVKNYMNSVAIIEHPDGSTYLISLMSNVLKKNSANDHYALASRIDKIVREATPEKP
;
A
#
# COMPACT_ATOMS: atom_id res chain seq x y z
N MET A 1 1.01 8.58 9.06
CA MET A 1 1.71 7.39 9.58
C MET A 1 1.47 7.07 11.06
N LYS A 2 1.06 8.01 11.92
CA LYS A 2 0.88 7.79 13.38
C LYS A 2 0.16 6.49 13.75
N TRP A 3 -0.95 6.18 13.08
CA TRP A 3 -1.73 4.97 13.33
C TRP A 3 -0.93 3.68 13.01
N MET A 4 -0.23 3.62 11.88
CA MET A 4 0.56 2.45 11.49
C MET A 4 1.72 2.19 12.47
N ILE A 5 2.38 3.25 12.95
CA ILE A 5 3.44 3.15 13.95
C ILE A 5 2.86 2.66 15.29
N ALA A 6 1.71 3.18 15.71
CA ALA A 6 1.04 2.71 16.91
C ALA A 6 0.61 1.24 16.79
N LEU A 7 0.19 0.78 15.61
CA LEU A 7 -0.11 -0.63 15.34
C LEU A 7 1.13 -1.51 15.54
N GLU A 8 2.25 -1.17 14.90
CA GLU A 8 3.52 -1.89 15.04
C GLU A 8 4.04 -1.91 16.49
N GLN A 9 3.77 -0.85 17.26
CA GLN A 9 4.15 -0.78 18.67
C GLN A 9 3.15 -1.46 19.62
N GLY A 10 2.04 -2.01 19.14
CA GLY A 10 1.02 -2.64 19.99
C GLY A 10 0.13 -1.65 20.77
N LYS A 11 0.02 -0.41 20.30
CA LYS A 11 -0.58 0.73 21.02
C LYS A 11 -1.89 1.27 20.40
N ILE A 12 -2.54 0.54 19.51
CA ILE A 12 -3.84 0.98 18.95
C ILE A 12 -4.94 0.89 20.00
N VAL A 13 -5.04 -0.26 20.67
CA VAL A 13 -5.95 -0.48 21.82
C VAL A 13 -5.17 -1.16 22.95
N ASN A 14 -4.57 -2.32 22.65
CA ASN A 14 -3.62 -3.05 23.47
C ASN A 14 -2.78 -3.98 22.56
N VAL A 15 -1.82 -4.70 23.13
CA VAL A 15 -0.91 -5.58 22.36
C VAL A 15 -1.67 -6.67 21.61
N SER A 16 -2.60 -7.37 22.27
CA SER A 16 -3.35 -8.48 21.67
C SER A 16 -4.24 -8.02 20.50
N THR A 17 -5.03 -6.95 20.70
CA THR A 17 -5.87 -6.39 19.64
C THR A 17 -5.05 -5.83 18.48
N SER A 18 -3.91 -5.18 18.76
CA SER A 18 -3.03 -4.66 17.72
C SER A 18 -2.42 -5.81 16.89
N LEU A 19 -2.05 -6.91 17.53
CA LEU A 19 -1.55 -8.10 16.84
C LEU A 19 -2.62 -8.69 15.91
N GLU A 20 -3.87 -8.81 16.36
CA GLU A 20 -4.97 -9.29 15.52
C GLU A 20 -5.26 -8.36 14.33
N ILE A 21 -5.22 -7.04 14.54
CA ILE A 21 -5.37 -6.08 13.43
C ILE A 21 -4.22 -6.25 12.42
N LYS A 22 -2.98 -6.40 12.88
CA LYS A 22 -1.82 -6.66 11.99
C LYS A 22 -2.01 -7.97 11.24
N ARG A 23 -2.48 -9.04 11.91
CA ARG A 23 -2.80 -10.33 11.28
C ARG A 23 -3.84 -10.19 10.17
N LEU A 24 -4.90 -9.41 10.40
CA LEU A 24 -5.92 -9.14 9.36
C LEU A 24 -5.33 -8.43 8.13
N LEU A 25 -4.39 -7.50 8.33
CA LEU A 25 -3.68 -6.86 7.23
C LEU A 25 -2.84 -7.87 6.42
N TYR A 26 -2.20 -8.84 7.08
CA TYR A 26 -1.45 -9.92 6.43
C TYR A 26 -2.35 -10.86 5.62
N MET A 27 -3.50 -11.22 6.18
CA MET A 27 -4.47 -12.15 5.56
C MET A 27 -5.28 -11.52 4.42
N THR A 28 -4.98 -10.29 4.02
CA THR A 28 -5.64 -9.64 2.88
C THR A 28 -5.45 -10.47 1.62
N TRP A 29 -6.55 -11.03 1.12
CA TRP A 29 -6.56 -12.08 0.09
C TRP A 29 -5.61 -11.87 -1.10
N ARG A 30 -5.83 -10.85 -1.92
CA ARG A 30 -5.04 -10.61 -3.14
C ARG A 30 -4.20 -9.35 -3.01
N ARG A 31 -2.89 -9.49 -3.18
CA ARG A 31 -1.96 -8.36 -3.35
C ARG A 31 -2.31 -7.59 -4.62
N ILE A 32 -2.52 -6.28 -4.48
CA ILE A 32 -2.88 -5.37 -5.57
C ILE A 32 -2.10 -4.06 -5.42
N ARG A 33 -1.83 -3.37 -6.54
CA ARG A 33 -1.18 -2.05 -6.56
C ARG A 33 0.22 -2.13 -5.93
N TYR A 34 0.48 -1.34 -4.90
CA TYR A 34 1.75 -1.33 -4.17
C TYR A 34 2.16 -2.74 -3.70
N SER A 35 1.24 -3.47 -3.06
CA SER A 35 1.58 -4.78 -2.48
C SER A 35 1.79 -5.87 -3.53
N ALA A 36 1.42 -5.63 -4.79
CA ALA A 36 1.61 -6.58 -5.89
C ALA A 36 3.00 -6.52 -6.53
N ALA A 37 3.85 -5.55 -6.15
CA ALA A 37 5.19 -5.41 -6.70
C ALA A 37 6.00 -6.71 -6.60
N SER A 38 6.67 -7.08 -7.69
CA SER A 38 7.46 -8.31 -7.77
C SER A 38 8.62 -8.31 -6.77
N SER A 39 9.18 -7.15 -6.44
CA SER A 39 10.23 -7.00 -5.43
C SER A 39 9.78 -7.43 -4.04
N LEU A 40 8.46 -7.40 -3.76
CA LEU A 40 7.87 -7.77 -2.48
C LEU A 40 7.45 -9.25 -2.41
N LYS A 41 7.76 -10.06 -3.43
CA LYS A 41 7.33 -11.46 -3.53
C LYS A 41 7.72 -12.28 -2.30
N ASN A 42 8.92 -12.07 -1.78
CA ASN A 42 9.46 -12.81 -0.63
C ASN A 42 9.29 -12.07 0.70
N ALA A 43 8.67 -10.89 0.70
CA ALA A 43 8.43 -10.11 1.90
C ALA A 43 7.11 -10.51 2.59
N GLY A 44 7.09 -10.39 3.92
CA GLY A 44 5.87 -10.24 4.69
C GLY A 44 5.23 -8.90 4.35
N VAL A 45 3.99 -8.91 3.84
CA VAL A 45 3.29 -7.70 3.40
C VAL A 45 1.96 -7.59 4.11
N TYR A 46 1.88 -6.66 5.05
CA TYR A 46 0.69 -6.37 5.84
C TYR A 46 0.07 -5.10 5.28
N PHE A 47 -1.01 -5.21 4.50
CA PHE A 47 -1.44 -4.08 3.69
C PHE A 47 -2.94 -3.89 3.63
N LYS A 48 -3.33 -2.66 3.27
CA LYS A 48 -4.68 -2.35 2.81
C LYS A 48 -4.63 -1.43 1.61
N SER A 49 -5.45 -1.77 0.61
CA SER A 49 -5.74 -0.89 -0.52
C SER A 49 -7.15 -0.32 -0.41
N GLY A 50 -7.33 0.91 -0.92
CA GLY A 50 -8.61 1.61 -0.95
C GLY A 50 -8.75 2.46 -2.20
N SER A 51 -9.97 2.60 -2.72
CA SER A 51 -10.25 3.47 -3.86
C SER A 51 -11.54 4.22 -3.68
N LEU A 52 -11.53 5.47 -4.13
CA LEU A 52 -12.72 6.31 -4.19
C LEU A 52 -12.66 7.14 -5.47
N TYR A 53 -13.55 6.85 -6.41
CA TYR A 53 -13.62 7.57 -7.68
C TYR A 53 -15.04 8.03 -7.96
N SER A 54 -15.17 9.11 -8.73
CA SER A 54 -16.45 9.61 -9.19
C SER A 54 -16.36 10.08 -10.64
N CYS A 55 -17.49 9.94 -11.34
CA CYS A 55 -17.60 10.16 -12.77
C CYS A 55 -18.65 11.23 -13.07
N ASN A 56 -18.27 12.23 -13.85
CA ASN A 56 -19.18 13.05 -14.63
C ASN A 56 -19.21 12.49 -16.07
N ARG A 57 -20.24 11.70 -16.38
CA ARG A 57 -20.38 11.03 -17.67
C ARG A 57 -20.77 11.97 -18.81
N ARG A 58 -21.29 13.17 -18.52
CA ARG A 58 -21.53 14.20 -19.54
C ARG A 58 -20.23 14.69 -20.16
N LEU A 59 -19.20 14.89 -19.33
CA LEU A 59 -17.87 15.35 -19.77
C LEU A 59 -16.95 14.21 -20.22
N MET A 60 -17.23 12.98 -19.79
CA MET A 60 -16.45 11.79 -20.16
C MET A 60 -17.37 10.56 -20.20
N PRO A 61 -18.00 10.28 -21.37
CA PRO A 61 -18.94 9.17 -21.51
C PRO A 61 -18.35 7.80 -21.13
N ASN A 62 -17.05 7.61 -21.40
CA ASN A 62 -16.30 6.39 -21.10
C ASN A 62 -15.64 6.37 -19.71
N CYS A 63 -16.14 7.14 -18.74
CA CYS A 63 -15.64 7.12 -17.37
C CYS A 63 -15.91 5.76 -16.70
N GLY A 64 -14.92 5.22 -15.98
CA GLY A 64 -14.95 3.85 -15.46
C GLY A 64 -14.24 3.65 -14.13
N LYS A 65 -14.17 2.39 -13.68
CA LYS A 65 -13.58 2.01 -12.39
C LYS A 65 -12.12 2.47 -12.31
N TYR A 66 -11.77 3.14 -11.22
CA TYR A 66 -10.40 3.61 -10.94
C TYR A 66 -9.86 4.63 -11.95
N ARG A 67 -10.73 5.28 -12.73
CA ARG A 67 -10.36 6.32 -13.71
C ARG A 67 -11.39 7.44 -13.74
N GLY A 68 -11.83 7.86 -12.55
CA GLY A 68 -12.79 8.95 -12.38
C GLY A 68 -12.27 10.29 -12.94
N ASN A 69 -13.16 11.14 -13.45
CA ASN A 69 -12.83 12.47 -13.97
C ASN A 69 -13.24 13.61 -13.03
N VAL A 70 -13.81 13.31 -11.87
CA VAL A 70 -14.13 14.29 -10.81
C VAL A 70 -13.26 14.03 -9.57
N LYS A 71 -13.23 12.78 -9.10
CA LYS A 71 -12.30 12.29 -8.08
C LYS A 71 -11.77 10.94 -8.53
N ASN A 72 -10.52 10.61 -8.22
CA ASN A 72 -9.94 9.30 -8.53
C ASN A 72 -8.86 8.89 -7.54
N TYR A 73 -9.24 8.78 -6.27
CA TYR A 73 -8.34 8.39 -5.20
C TYR A 73 -7.98 6.90 -5.29
N MET A 74 -6.68 6.63 -5.20
CA MET A 74 -6.11 5.31 -5.01
C MET A 74 -5.14 5.36 -3.83
N ASN A 75 -5.38 4.46 -2.87
CA ASN A 75 -4.65 4.39 -1.63
C ASN A 75 -3.97 3.03 -1.48
N SER A 76 -2.78 3.06 -0.90
CA SER A 76 -2.02 1.89 -0.46
C SER A 76 -1.34 2.22 0.87
N VAL A 77 -1.65 1.45 1.91
CA VAL A 77 -0.88 1.44 3.16
C VAL A 77 -0.31 0.05 3.34
N ALA A 78 0.96 -0.05 3.73
CA ALA A 78 1.59 -1.34 3.98
C ALA A 78 2.73 -1.26 5.00
N ILE A 79 2.91 -2.35 5.75
CA ILE A 79 4.13 -2.67 6.48
C ILE A 79 4.80 -3.79 5.71
N ILE A 80 6.09 -3.62 5.42
CA ILE A 80 6.91 -4.55 4.65
C ILE A 80 8.00 -5.07 5.56
N GLU A 81 8.08 -6.39 5.70
CA GLU A 81 9.10 -7.10 6.46
C GLU A 81 9.84 -8.05 5.52
N HIS A 82 11.10 -7.74 5.23
CA HIS A 82 11.95 -8.62 4.41
C HIS A 82 12.67 -9.67 5.25
N PRO A 83 13.01 -10.84 4.67
CA PRO A 83 13.81 -11.86 5.35
C PRO A 83 15.19 -11.38 5.80
N ASP A 84 15.76 -10.38 5.11
CA ASP A 84 17.05 -9.75 5.46
C ASP A 84 16.94 -8.79 6.67
N GLY A 85 15.77 -8.65 7.26
CA GLY A 85 15.49 -7.78 8.40
C GLY A 85 15.13 -6.34 8.02
N SER A 86 15.22 -5.97 6.73
CA SER A 86 14.79 -4.65 6.26
C SER A 86 13.29 -4.50 6.45
N THR A 87 12.90 -3.51 7.26
CA THR A 87 11.49 -3.27 7.59
C THR A 87 11.14 -1.81 7.35
N TYR A 88 10.03 -1.57 6.67
CA TYR A 88 9.56 -0.21 6.44
C TYR A 88 8.04 -0.14 6.31
N LEU A 89 7.51 1.07 6.50
CA LEU A 89 6.10 1.36 6.41
C LEU A 89 5.85 2.40 5.31
N ILE A 90 4.75 2.23 4.58
CA ILE A 90 4.34 3.14 3.51
C ILE A 90 2.89 3.58 3.67
N SER A 91 2.61 4.83 3.30
CA SER A 91 1.27 5.35 3.06
C SER A 91 1.29 6.19 1.80
N LEU A 92 0.72 5.66 0.72
CA LEU A 92 0.67 6.26 -0.60
C LEU A 92 -0.78 6.56 -0.98
N MET A 93 -1.03 7.80 -1.40
CA MET A 93 -2.29 8.25 -1.98
C MET A 93 -2.01 8.94 -3.32
N SER A 94 -2.81 8.64 -4.32
CA SER A 94 -2.84 9.37 -5.60
C SER A 94 -4.26 9.82 -5.92
N ASN A 95 -4.39 10.90 -6.71
CA ASN A 95 -5.65 11.39 -7.25
C ASN A 95 -5.49 11.79 -8.73
N VAL A 96 -5.11 10.82 -9.57
CA VAL A 96 -4.86 11.09 -10.99
C VAL A 96 -6.14 10.87 -11.77
N LEU A 97 -6.74 11.96 -12.26
CA LEU A 97 -7.99 11.87 -13.01
C LEU A 97 -7.82 11.07 -14.31
N LYS A 98 -8.89 10.37 -14.71
CA LYS A 98 -8.99 9.63 -15.98
C LYS A 98 -7.97 8.49 -16.16
N LYS A 99 -7.18 8.16 -15.12
CA LYS A 99 -6.10 7.14 -15.18
C LYS A 99 -6.23 6.11 -14.06
N ASN A 100 -6.07 4.83 -14.40
CA ASN A 100 -5.89 3.79 -13.39
C ASN A 100 -4.43 3.76 -12.90
N SER A 101 -4.16 4.40 -11.77
CA SER A 101 -2.84 4.47 -11.12
C SER A 101 -2.45 3.21 -10.33
N ALA A 102 -3.11 2.07 -10.52
CA ALA A 102 -2.68 0.81 -9.92
C ALA A 102 -1.23 0.45 -10.31
N ASN A 103 -0.87 0.63 -11.58
CA ASN A 103 0.49 0.38 -12.08
C ASN A 103 1.49 1.42 -11.57
N ASP A 104 1.05 2.66 -11.34
CA ASP A 104 1.92 3.70 -10.76
C ASP A 104 2.30 3.33 -9.31
N HIS A 105 1.33 2.85 -8.51
CA HIS A 105 1.59 2.36 -7.16
C HIS A 105 2.51 1.13 -7.16
N TYR A 106 2.34 0.21 -8.12
CA TYR A 106 3.24 -0.94 -8.31
C TYR A 106 4.67 -0.49 -8.62
N ALA A 107 4.85 0.44 -9.57
CA ALA A 107 6.16 0.91 -9.97
C ALA A 107 6.88 1.67 -8.84
N LEU A 108 6.13 2.47 -8.08
CA LEU A 108 6.65 3.15 -6.89
C LEU A 108 7.09 2.15 -5.82
N ALA A 109 6.33 1.08 -5.59
CA ALA A 109 6.72 0.04 -4.65
C ALA A 109 8.07 -0.58 -5.03
N SER A 110 8.26 -0.99 -6.28
CA SER A 110 9.54 -1.57 -6.72
C SER A 110 10.72 -0.62 -6.54
N ARG A 111 10.52 0.69 -6.79
CA ARG A 111 11.59 1.69 -6.68
C ARG A 111 11.91 2.03 -5.22
N ILE A 112 10.89 2.24 -4.39
CA ILE A 112 11.06 2.53 -2.96
C ILE A 112 11.71 1.34 -2.26
N ASP A 113 11.25 0.13 -2.57
CA ASP A 113 11.80 -1.10 -2.00
C ASP A 113 13.30 -1.25 -2.28
N LYS A 114 13.70 -0.98 -3.53
CA LYS A 114 15.12 -0.95 -3.92
C LYS A 114 15.91 0.06 -3.09
N ILE A 115 15.44 1.31 -3.00
CA ILE A 115 16.12 2.37 -2.26
C ILE A 115 16.28 2.02 -0.78
N VAL A 116 15.23 1.49 -0.14
CA VAL A 116 15.28 1.12 1.28
C VAL A 116 16.27 -0.02 1.52
N ARG A 117 16.28 -1.04 0.66
CA ARG A 117 17.19 -2.18 0.81
C ARG A 117 18.64 -1.83 0.50
N GLU A 118 18.90 -0.90 -0.42
CA GLU A 118 20.26 -0.38 -0.65
C GLU A 118 20.77 0.50 0.50
N ALA A 119 19.87 1.20 1.19
CA ALA A 119 20.21 2.04 2.35
C ALA A 119 20.38 1.25 3.65
N THR A 120 19.87 0.02 3.72
CA THR A 120 19.94 -0.83 4.92
C THR A 120 21.09 -1.82 4.76
N PRO A 121 22.16 -1.75 5.55
CA PRO A 121 23.26 -2.71 5.46
C PRO A 121 22.75 -4.12 5.77
N GLU A 122 23.25 -5.13 5.04
CA GLU A 122 22.97 -6.53 5.33
C GLU A 122 23.38 -6.84 6.78
N LYS A 123 22.47 -7.41 7.56
CA LYS A 123 22.82 -7.95 8.88
C LYS A 123 23.75 -9.15 8.65
N PRO A 124 24.89 -9.23 9.37
CA PRO A 124 25.83 -10.35 9.27
C PRO A 124 25.20 -11.68 9.68
#